data_AF-A0A9P8HB63-F1
#
_entry.id   AF-A0A9P8HB63-F1
#
_cell.length_a   1.000
_cell.length_b   1.000
_cell.length_c   1.000
_cell.angle_alpha   90.00
_cell.angle_beta   90.00
_cell.angle_gamma   90.00
#
_symmetry.space_group_name_H-M   'P 1'
#
loop_
_entity.id
_entity.type
_entity.pdbx_description
1 polymer ?
#
loop_
_entity_poly.entity_id
_entity_poly.type
_entity_poly.pdbx_seq_one_letter_code
_entity_poly.pdbx_strand_id
1 'polypeptide(L)'
;MSDSTPTRRPFHGSCHCGSIKYIVFLTLPHKPPSADTLPPADPSRSHQEFYRCNCTACHKAGHFHMRLIWAPEDFMLLSPLDPMAELADYKCNAGRFHWPFCKTCGGKCFIFQGKGETAEVDLDEMGVKDKDGGKMGKRTIWRPKAEGWNEESGSGCYLSVNGYTVDVAQEGFELGEFTTKGWVAYIDCLELNGPEREPRYDKPYEGGAF
;
A
#
# COMPACT_ATOMS: atom_id res chain seq x y z
N MET A 1 6.31 -23.20 -13.11
CA MET A 1 5.64 -21.97 -12.66
C MET A 1 5.15 -21.29 -13.91
N SER A 2 3.84 -21.16 -14.14
CA SER A 2 3.34 -20.52 -15.37
C SER A 2 3.78 -19.06 -15.39
N ASP A 3 4.60 -18.70 -16.36
CA ASP A 3 5.06 -17.33 -16.66
C ASP A 3 3.88 -16.49 -17.18
N SER A 4 2.89 -16.25 -16.32
CA SER A 4 1.79 -15.35 -16.65
C SER A 4 2.30 -13.92 -16.66
N THR A 5 2.05 -13.18 -17.74
CA THR A 5 2.39 -11.77 -17.88
C THR A 5 1.80 -10.96 -16.72
N PRO A 6 2.62 -10.18 -15.98
CA PRO A 6 2.13 -9.31 -14.92
C PRO A 6 1.08 -8.34 -15.45
N THR A 7 -0.08 -8.32 -14.80
CA THR A 7 -1.24 -7.52 -15.21
C THR A 7 -1.70 -6.65 -14.05
N ARG A 8 -1.94 -5.36 -14.33
CA ARG A 8 -2.51 -4.41 -13.37
C ARG A 8 -4.00 -4.68 -13.17
N ARG A 9 -4.44 -4.84 -11.93
CA ARG A 9 -5.85 -5.12 -11.60
C ARG A 9 -6.28 -4.51 -10.25
N PRO A 10 -7.56 -4.14 -10.10
CA PRO A 10 -8.06 -3.53 -8.89
C PRO A 10 -8.40 -4.55 -7.81
N PHE A 11 -8.28 -4.12 -6.56
CA PHE A 11 -8.75 -4.80 -5.36
C PHE A 11 -9.46 -3.82 -4.44
N HIS A 12 -10.55 -4.28 -3.84
CA HIS A 12 -11.25 -3.57 -2.79
C HIS A 12 -10.52 -3.74 -1.47
N GLY A 13 -10.50 -2.69 -0.66
CA GLY A 13 -10.08 -2.79 0.72
C GLY A 13 -10.92 -1.90 1.61
N SER A 14 -10.94 -2.25 2.89
CA SER A 14 -11.72 -1.54 3.88
C SER A 14 -11.16 -1.73 5.29
N CYS A 15 -11.51 -0.81 6.19
CA CYS A 15 -11.40 -1.13 7.62
C CYS A 15 -12.55 -2.07 8.04
N HIS A 16 -12.43 -2.68 9.22
CA HIS A 16 -13.39 -3.69 9.69
C HIS A 16 -14.86 -3.23 9.66
N CYS A 17 -15.15 -1.99 10.07
CA CYS A 17 -16.53 -1.47 10.08
C CYS A 17 -16.96 -0.84 8.73
N GLY A 18 -16.09 -0.83 7.72
CA GLY A 18 -16.37 -0.29 6.40
C GLY A 18 -16.47 1.24 6.33
N SER A 19 -16.09 1.99 7.37
CA SER A 19 -16.07 3.46 7.31
C SER A 19 -14.93 3.97 6.40
N ILE A 20 -13.82 3.25 6.38
CA ILE A 20 -12.75 3.43 5.40
C ILE A 20 -12.99 2.41 4.29
N LYS A 21 -13.06 2.88 3.04
CA LYS A 21 -13.17 2.03 1.84
C LYS A 21 -12.24 2.57 0.77
N TYR A 22 -11.53 1.70 0.08
CA TYR A 22 -10.59 2.10 -0.96
C TYR A 22 -10.49 1.05 -2.06
N ILE A 23 -9.96 1.48 -3.21
CA ILE A 23 -9.48 0.62 -4.28
C ILE A 23 -7.95 0.74 -4.33
N VAL A 24 -7.28 -0.40 -4.45
CA VAL A 24 -5.84 -0.46 -4.73
C VAL A 24 -5.61 -1.26 -6.01
N PHE A 25 -4.77 -0.75 -6.89
CA PHE A 25 -4.36 -1.46 -8.10
C PHE A 25 -2.99 -2.07 -7.89
N LEU A 26 -2.86 -3.36 -8.22
CA LEU A 26 -1.60 -4.08 -8.15
C LEU A 26 -1.32 -4.77 -9.47
N THR A 27 -0.04 -4.85 -9.81
CA THR A 27 0.45 -5.64 -10.94
C THR A 27 0.89 -7.01 -10.44
N LEU A 28 0.17 -8.06 -10.84
CA LEU A 28 0.41 -9.44 -10.42
C LEU A 28 0.53 -10.40 -11.63
N PRO A 29 1.35 -11.47 -11.58
CA PRO A 29 2.20 -11.88 -10.46
C PRO A 29 3.31 -10.85 -10.13
N HIS A 30 3.60 -10.69 -8.85
CA HIS A 30 4.62 -9.76 -8.41
C HIS A 30 6.02 -10.28 -8.77
N LYS A 31 6.91 -9.36 -9.12
CA LYS A 31 8.33 -9.61 -9.33
C LYS A 31 9.08 -8.72 -8.34
N PRO A 32 9.60 -9.28 -7.23
CA PRO A 32 10.38 -8.52 -6.27
C PRO A 32 11.53 -7.78 -6.95
N PRO A 33 11.84 -6.54 -6.53
CA PRO A 33 13.07 -5.90 -6.93
C PRO A 33 14.26 -6.77 -6.52
N SER A 34 15.14 -7.00 -7.48
CA SER A 34 16.44 -7.65 -7.29
C SER A 34 17.53 -6.58 -7.30
N ALA A 35 18.76 -6.93 -6.87
CA ALA A 35 19.89 -6.02 -6.94
C ALA A 35 20.16 -5.49 -8.38
N ASP A 36 19.73 -6.23 -9.40
CA ASP A 36 19.85 -5.84 -10.82
C ASP A 36 18.64 -5.06 -11.35
N THR A 37 17.62 -4.83 -10.52
CA THR A 37 16.45 -4.06 -10.92
C THR A 37 16.83 -2.60 -11.06
N LEU A 38 16.84 -2.10 -12.29
CA LEU A 38 17.08 -0.70 -12.58
C LEU A 38 16.01 0.15 -11.87
N PRO A 39 16.40 1.28 -11.25
CA PRO A 39 15.44 2.22 -10.69
C PRO A 39 14.45 2.67 -11.78
N PRO A 40 13.23 3.10 -11.40
CA PRO A 40 12.27 3.59 -12.36
C PRO A 40 12.88 4.76 -13.14
N ALA A 41 12.73 4.75 -14.47
CA ALA A 41 13.24 5.84 -15.32
C ALA A 41 12.60 7.20 -15.01
N ASP A 42 11.42 7.18 -14.37
CA ASP A 42 10.69 8.34 -13.91
C ASP A 42 10.75 8.39 -12.37
N PRO A 43 11.39 9.39 -11.75
CA PRO A 43 11.56 9.49 -10.30
C PRO A 43 10.25 9.71 -9.55
N SER A 44 9.16 10.05 -10.25
CA SER A 44 7.83 10.09 -9.66
C SER A 44 7.31 8.68 -9.37
N ARG A 45 7.77 7.67 -10.11
CA ARG A 45 7.35 6.27 -9.97
C ARG A 45 8.21 5.52 -8.96
N SER A 46 7.61 4.50 -8.37
CA SER A 46 8.29 3.54 -7.49
C SER A 46 8.25 2.13 -8.08
N HIS A 47 8.98 1.21 -7.47
CA HIS A 47 8.73 -0.21 -7.67
C HIS A 47 7.52 -0.62 -6.83
N GLN A 48 6.69 -1.54 -7.36
CA GLN A 48 5.76 -2.24 -6.48
C GLN A 48 6.59 -3.09 -5.52
N GLU A 49 6.33 -3.00 -4.22
CA GLU A 49 7.08 -3.76 -3.21
C GLU A 49 6.12 -4.23 -2.13
N PHE A 50 6.29 -5.50 -1.74
CA PHE A 50 5.58 -6.07 -0.61
C PHE A 50 6.59 -6.39 0.48
N TYR A 51 6.40 -5.83 1.67
CA TYR A 51 7.37 -6.06 2.74
C TYR A 51 6.81 -5.98 4.15
N ARG A 52 7.59 -6.55 5.08
CA ARG A 52 7.36 -6.53 6.52
C ARG A 52 8.58 -5.91 7.18
N CYS A 53 8.35 -4.85 7.94
CA CYS A 53 9.39 -4.14 8.68
C CYS A 53 9.31 -4.53 10.16
N ASN A 54 10.44 -4.88 10.77
CA ASN A 54 10.51 -5.23 12.20
C ASN A 54 10.68 -4.00 13.13
N CYS A 55 10.62 -2.76 12.61
CA CYS A 55 10.65 -1.60 13.50
C CYS A 55 9.45 -1.62 14.44
N THR A 56 9.61 -1.04 15.63
CA THR A 56 8.60 -1.10 16.70
C THR A 56 7.22 -0.62 16.25
N ALA A 57 7.14 0.45 15.45
CA ALA A 57 5.87 0.98 14.97
C ALA A 57 5.17 0.03 13.98
N CYS A 58 5.89 -0.45 12.96
CA CYS A 58 5.32 -1.34 11.94
C CYS A 58 4.95 -2.71 12.51
N HIS A 59 5.83 -3.28 13.35
CA HIS A 59 5.59 -4.57 13.99
C HIS A 59 4.34 -4.52 14.89
N LYS A 60 4.24 -3.54 15.80
CA LYS A 60 3.10 -3.43 16.72
C LYS A 60 1.79 -3.07 16.04
N ALA A 61 1.84 -2.36 14.91
CA ALA A 61 0.67 -2.09 14.11
C ALA A 61 0.27 -3.29 13.22
N GLY A 62 1.13 -4.29 13.11
CA GLY A 62 0.94 -5.42 12.20
C GLY A 62 0.90 -4.97 10.73
N HIS A 63 1.60 -3.90 10.34
CA HIS A 63 1.47 -3.34 9.00
C HIS A 63 2.14 -4.23 7.95
N PHE A 64 1.38 -4.74 6.99
CA PHE A 64 1.92 -5.41 5.80
C PHE A 64 2.08 -4.34 4.72
N HIS A 65 3.31 -3.90 4.45
CA HIS A 65 3.53 -2.79 3.53
C HIS A 65 3.31 -3.25 2.09
N MET A 66 2.40 -2.57 1.41
CA MET A 66 2.28 -2.62 -0.05
C MET A 66 2.60 -1.23 -0.62
N ARG A 67 3.75 -1.13 -1.30
CA ARG A 67 4.13 0.03 -2.12
C ARG A 67 3.61 -0.17 -3.53
N LEU A 68 3.19 0.92 -4.14
CA LEU A 68 2.52 0.91 -5.45
C LEU A 68 3.47 1.50 -6.50
N ILE A 69 3.28 1.15 -7.76
CA ILE A 69 4.11 1.67 -8.85
C ILE A 69 3.89 3.18 -8.99
N TRP A 70 2.63 3.61 -8.92
CA TRP A 70 2.25 5.01 -9.01
C TRP A 70 1.05 5.30 -8.11
N ALA A 71 1.33 5.66 -6.85
CA ALA A 71 0.31 5.87 -5.82
C ALA A 71 -0.84 6.83 -6.21
N PRO A 72 -0.61 7.95 -6.94
CA PRO A 72 -1.68 8.82 -7.43
C PRO A 72 -2.73 8.16 -8.35
N GLU A 73 -2.44 7.03 -8.99
CA GLU A 73 -3.44 6.31 -9.82
C GLU A 73 -3.71 4.88 -9.32
N ASP A 74 -2.81 4.33 -8.53
CA ASP A 74 -2.92 2.98 -7.98
C ASP A 74 -3.63 2.93 -6.63
N PHE A 75 -3.90 4.06 -5.98
CA PHE A 75 -4.67 4.12 -4.74
C PHE A 75 -5.80 5.14 -4.83
N MET A 76 -7.01 4.71 -4.45
CA MET A 76 -8.21 5.54 -4.46
C MET A 76 -9.01 5.30 -3.19
N LEU A 77 -9.07 6.29 -2.32
CA LEU A 77 -9.91 6.27 -1.14
C LEU A 77 -11.33 6.69 -1.52
N LEU A 78 -12.28 5.77 -1.38
CA LEU A 78 -13.70 6.00 -1.66
C LEU A 78 -14.39 6.70 -0.49
N SER A 79 -13.97 6.39 0.74
CA SER A 79 -14.42 7.07 1.95
C SER A 79 -13.39 6.90 3.06
N PRO A 80 -13.19 7.92 3.93
CA PRO A 80 -13.68 9.31 3.82
C PRO A 80 -13.00 10.09 2.68
N LEU A 81 -13.50 11.29 2.34
CA LEU A 81 -12.93 12.13 1.28
C LEU A 81 -11.90 13.14 1.80
N ASP A 82 -11.85 13.39 3.11
CA ASP A 82 -10.77 14.11 3.77
C ASP A 82 -10.17 13.25 4.89
N PRO A 83 -9.30 12.26 4.55
CA PRO A 83 -8.77 11.33 5.54
C PRO A 83 -7.96 12.01 6.66
N MET A 84 -7.34 13.16 6.40
CA MET A 84 -6.53 13.86 7.41
C MET A 84 -7.40 14.59 8.43
N ALA A 85 -8.61 15.02 8.06
CA ALA A 85 -9.56 15.64 8.98
C ALA A 85 -10.51 14.62 9.63
N GLU A 86 -10.95 13.61 8.87
CA GLU A 86 -12.04 12.72 9.28
C GLU A 86 -11.55 11.50 10.06
N LEU A 87 -10.32 11.04 9.84
CA LEU A 87 -9.73 9.91 10.57
C LEU A 87 -8.97 10.39 11.81
N ALA A 88 -8.69 9.46 12.73
CA ALA A 88 -7.68 9.72 13.74
C ALA A 88 -6.30 9.47 13.15
N ASP A 89 -5.25 10.08 13.68
CA ASP A 89 -3.92 10.04 13.06
C ASP A 89 -2.84 9.76 14.10
N TYR A 90 -2.06 8.71 13.86
CA TYR A 90 -0.83 8.44 14.59
C TYR A 90 0.36 8.89 13.76
N LYS A 91 1.19 9.79 14.32
CA LYS A 91 2.36 10.30 13.61
C LYS A 91 3.63 9.64 14.14
N CYS A 92 4.49 9.16 13.24
CA CYS A 92 5.80 8.61 13.59
C CYS A 92 6.93 9.29 12.81
N ASN A 93 8.19 8.91 13.12
CA ASN A 93 9.40 9.47 12.50
C ASN A 93 9.45 11.00 12.55
N ALA A 94 9.44 11.57 13.76
CA ALA A 94 9.41 13.01 14.00
C ALA A 94 8.22 13.75 13.34
N GLY A 95 7.09 13.06 13.17
CA GLY A 95 5.87 13.65 12.62
C GLY A 95 5.76 13.60 11.09
N ARG A 96 6.71 12.94 10.41
CA ARG A 96 6.75 12.85 8.94
C ARG A 96 5.67 11.92 8.38
N PHE A 97 5.48 10.75 8.99
CA PHE A 97 4.52 9.77 8.48
C PHE A 97 3.22 9.86 9.24
N HIS A 98 2.13 10.05 8.51
CA HIS A 98 0.76 9.96 9.01
C HIS A 98 0.28 8.51 8.90
N TRP A 99 -0.37 8.02 9.95
CA TRP A 99 -1.00 6.71 9.98
C TRP A 99 -2.48 6.90 10.30
N PRO A 100 -3.29 7.33 9.31
CA PRO A 100 -4.71 7.51 9.51
C PRO A 100 -5.39 6.20 9.89
N PHE A 101 -6.27 6.24 10.88
CA PHE A 101 -7.02 5.07 11.32
C PHE A 101 -8.47 5.40 11.65
N CYS A 102 -9.30 4.38 11.50
CA CYS A 102 -10.73 4.48 11.74
C CYS A 102 -11.00 4.74 13.24
N LYS A 103 -11.69 5.85 13.55
CA LYS A 103 -12.11 6.20 14.92
C LYS A 103 -13.05 5.17 15.55
N THR A 104 -13.73 4.37 14.74
CA THR A 104 -14.72 3.39 15.18
C THR A 104 -14.11 2.02 15.48
N CYS A 105 -13.27 1.47 14.58
CA CYS A 105 -12.73 0.11 14.72
C CYS A 105 -11.21 0.04 14.89
N GLY A 106 -10.49 1.17 14.86
CA GLY A 106 -9.04 1.21 14.97
C GLY A 106 -8.27 0.77 13.72
N GLY A 107 -8.97 0.38 12.64
CA GLY A 107 -8.35 -0.12 11.41
C GLY A 107 -7.45 0.91 10.73
N LYS A 108 -6.19 0.51 10.48
CA LYS A 108 -5.14 1.29 9.79
C LYS A 108 -4.97 0.75 8.37
N CYS A 109 -5.55 1.45 7.40
CA CYS A 109 -5.57 0.98 6.01
C CYS A 109 -4.35 1.41 5.21
N PHE A 110 -3.71 2.53 5.55
CA PHE A 110 -2.55 3.04 4.83
C PHE A 110 -1.71 3.98 5.70
N ILE A 111 -0.48 4.21 5.27
CA ILE A 111 0.45 5.22 5.77
C ILE A 111 0.61 6.25 4.66
N PHE A 112 0.64 7.52 5.02
CA PHE A 112 0.72 8.62 4.05
C PHE A 112 1.70 9.71 4.48
N GLN A 113 2.42 10.24 3.50
CA GLN A 113 3.14 11.50 3.57
C GLN A 113 3.00 12.19 2.21
N GLY A 114 2.76 13.50 2.21
CA GLY A 114 2.60 14.28 0.99
C GLY A 114 1.27 15.05 0.97
N LYS A 115 0.82 15.43 -0.23
CA LYS A 115 -0.45 16.14 -0.44
C LYS A 115 -1.45 15.22 -1.10
N GLY A 116 -2.70 15.26 -0.64
CA GLY A 116 -3.81 14.57 -1.28
C GLY A 116 -4.72 15.55 -2.04
N GLU A 117 -5.56 15.01 -2.89
CA GLU A 117 -6.61 15.74 -3.60
C GLU A 117 -7.86 14.89 -3.74
N THR A 118 -9.00 15.53 -3.93
CA THR A 118 -10.21 14.87 -4.40
C THR A 118 -10.31 14.94 -5.92
N ALA A 119 -10.86 13.90 -6.53
CA ALA A 119 -11.07 13.83 -7.97
C ALA A 119 -12.36 13.06 -8.27
N GLU A 120 -13.00 13.36 -9.40
CA GLU A 120 -14.04 12.51 -9.98
C GLU A 120 -13.37 11.52 -10.95
N VAL A 121 -13.65 10.23 -10.77
CA VAL A 121 -13.15 9.15 -11.64
C VAL A 121 -14.31 8.26 -12.04
N ASP A 122 -14.24 7.67 -13.23
CA ASP A 122 -15.15 6.61 -13.63
C ASP A 122 -14.53 5.24 -13.32
N LEU A 123 -15.04 4.59 -12.27
CA LEU A 123 -14.51 3.32 -11.81
C LEU A 123 -14.81 2.18 -12.81
N ASP A 124 -15.85 2.29 -13.64
CA ASP A 124 -16.15 1.30 -14.67
C ASP A 124 -15.10 1.35 -15.79
N GLU A 125 -14.69 2.54 -16.22
CA GLU A 125 -13.63 2.74 -17.23
C GLU A 125 -12.27 2.22 -16.75
N MET A 126 -12.06 2.20 -15.44
CA MET A 126 -10.86 1.65 -14.80
C MET A 126 -10.93 0.14 -14.55
N GLY A 127 -12.02 -0.52 -14.95
CA GLY A 127 -12.22 -1.96 -14.78
C GLY A 127 -12.54 -2.38 -13.33
N VAL A 128 -12.95 -1.45 -12.47
CA VAL A 128 -13.38 -1.75 -11.11
C VAL A 128 -14.86 -2.12 -11.13
N LYS A 129 -15.18 -3.27 -10.54
CA LYS A 129 -16.56 -3.71 -10.31
C LYS A 129 -16.88 -3.72 -8.83
N ASP A 130 -18.15 -3.67 -8.47
CA ASP A 130 -18.54 -3.92 -7.07
C ASP A 130 -18.31 -5.39 -6.67
N LYS A 131 -18.61 -5.73 -5.41
CA LYS A 131 -18.42 -7.07 -4.86
C LYS A 131 -19.27 -8.15 -5.53
N ASP A 132 -20.36 -7.77 -6.19
CA ASP A 132 -21.29 -8.63 -6.90
C ASP A 132 -21.07 -8.62 -8.43
N GLY A 133 -20.00 -7.95 -8.89
CA GLY A 133 -19.67 -7.81 -10.31
C GLY A 133 -20.49 -6.74 -11.04
N GLY A 134 -21.20 -5.89 -10.31
CA GLY A 134 -21.96 -4.75 -10.81
C GLY A 134 -21.10 -3.53 -11.14
N LYS A 135 -21.75 -2.53 -11.76
CA LYS A 135 -21.15 -1.26 -12.16
C LYS A 135 -20.97 -0.34 -10.95
N MET A 136 -19.80 0.26 -10.85
CA MET A 136 -19.50 1.29 -9.86
C MET A 136 -19.79 2.69 -10.44
N GLY A 137 -19.48 2.93 -11.72
CA GLY A 137 -19.63 4.21 -12.39
C GLY A 137 -18.80 5.34 -11.76
N LYS A 138 -19.22 6.58 -12.02
CA LYS A 138 -18.53 7.78 -11.52
C LYS A 138 -18.60 7.92 -10.01
N ARG A 139 -17.45 8.24 -9.39
CA ARG A 139 -17.31 8.49 -7.95
C ARG A 139 -16.34 9.62 -7.71
N THR A 140 -16.64 10.43 -6.70
CA THR A 140 -15.64 11.28 -6.06
C THR A 140 -14.77 10.42 -5.14
N ILE A 141 -13.46 10.55 -5.25
CA ILE A 141 -12.47 9.83 -4.47
C ILE A 141 -11.45 10.81 -3.90
N TRP A 142 -10.72 10.38 -2.88
CA TRP A 142 -9.47 11.00 -2.46
C TRP A 142 -8.28 10.16 -2.93
N ARG A 143 -7.18 10.81 -3.32
CA ARG A 143 -5.94 10.15 -3.73
C ARG A 143 -4.71 11.02 -3.44
N PRO A 144 -3.50 10.47 -3.45
CA PRO A 144 -2.27 11.25 -3.53
C PRO A 144 -2.31 12.21 -4.72
N LYS A 145 -1.93 13.48 -4.51
CA LYS A 145 -1.89 14.48 -5.58
C LYS A 145 -0.72 14.17 -6.51
N ALA A 146 -1.02 13.96 -7.79
CA ALA A 146 -0.02 13.63 -8.80
C ALA A 146 1.03 14.74 -8.98
N GLU A 147 0.59 16.00 -8.98
CA GLU A 147 1.51 17.12 -9.15
C GLU A 147 2.44 17.31 -7.95
N GLY A 148 3.74 17.12 -8.19
CA GLY A 148 4.78 17.16 -7.17
C GLY A 148 4.98 15.85 -6.41
N TRP A 149 4.34 14.74 -6.83
CA TRP A 149 4.58 13.43 -6.23
C TRP A 149 5.93 12.86 -6.67
N ASN A 150 6.77 12.51 -5.70
CA ASN A 150 8.06 11.85 -5.91
C ASN A 150 8.31 10.99 -4.67
N GLU A 151 8.58 9.70 -4.82
CA GLU A 151 8.84 8.78 -3.68
C GLU A 151 10.31 8.42 -3.49
N GLU A 152 11.23 9.12 -4.16
CA GLU A 152 12.67 9.02 -3.90
C GLU A 152 12.97 9.40 -2.45
N SER A 153 14.03 8.80 -1.90
CA SER A 153 14.40 9.02 -0.50
C SER A 153 14.57 10.51 -0.19
N GLY A 154 13.80 11.01 0.80
CA GLY A 154 13.88 12.40 1.26
C GLY A 154 12.97 13.40 0.53
N SER A 155 12.24 13.00 -0.51
CA SER A 155 11.30 13.84 -1.27
C SER A 155 10.05 14.27 -0.49
N GLY A 156 9.70 13.53 0.57
CA GLY A 156 8.54 13.79 1.41
C GLY A 156 7.20 13.30 0.84
N CYS A 157 7.18 12.43 -0.17
CA CYS A 157 5.97 11.67 -0.53
C CYS A 157 6.13 10.19 -0.21
N TYR A 158 5.07 9.60 0.32
CA TYR A 158 5.04 8.19 0.68
C TYR A 158 3.59 7.71 0.77
N LEU A 159 3.28 6.59 0.13
CA LEU A 159 2.06 5.84 0.40
C LEU A 159 2.40 4.36 0.58
N SER A 160 1.90 3.77 1.66
CA SER A 160 1.91 2.32 1.83
C SER A 160 0.56 1.83 2.30
N VAL A 161 -0.08 0.98 1.50
CA VAL A 161 -1.33 0.31 1.85
C VAL A 161 -1.03 -0.86 2.79
N ASN A 162 -1.87 -1.07 3.79
CA ASN A 162 -1.79 -2.22 4.68
C ASN A 162 -2.46 -3.42 4.03
N GLY A 163 -1.69 -4.43 3.63
CA GLY A 163 -2.21 -5.61 2.93
C GLY A 163 -3.29 -6.37 3.68
N TYR A 164 -3.27 -6.37 5.02
CA TYR A 164 -4.33 -7.01 5.83
C TYR A 164 -5.70 -6.32 5.77
N THR A 165 -5.76 -5.13 5.16
CA THR A 165 -7.01 -4.37 4.98
C THR A 165 -7.55 -4.44 3.56
N VAL A 166 -6.87 -5.15 2.66
CA VAL A 166 -7.45 -5.55 1.38
C VAL A 166 -8.48 -6.64 1.69
N ASP A 167 -9.68 -6.51 1.15
CA ASP A 167 -10.79 -7.41 1.49
C ASP A 167 -10.42 -8.85 1.07
N VAL A 168 -10.67 -9.80 1.97
CA VAL A 168 -10.34 -11.23 1.77
C VAL A 168 -11.14 -11.85 0.62
N ALA A 169 -10.65 -12.98 0.10
CA ALA A 169 -11.31 -13.78 -0.94
C ALA A 169 -11.53 -13.05 -2.29
N GLN A 170 -10.62 -12.15 -2.64
CA GLN A 170 -10.55 -11.58 -3.99
C GLN A 170 -9.59 -12.40 -4.86
N GLU A 171 -10.05 -12.81 -6.05
CA GLU A 171 -9.33 -13.75 -6.91
C GLU A 171 -7.85 -13.35 -7.12
N GLY A 172 -6.93 -14.22 -6.71
CA GLY A 172 -5.48 -14.06 -6.82
C GLY A 172 -4.84 -12.99 -5.91
N PHE A 173 -5.56 -12.51 -4.90
CA PHE A 173 -4.97 -11.77 -3.79
C PHE A 173 -4.98 -12.63 -2.54
N GLU A 174 -3.87 -13.34 -2.32
CA GLU A 174 -3.70 -14.22 -1.16
C GLU A 174 -2.35 -13.93 -0.53
N LEU A 175 -2.34 -13.27 0.62
CA LEU A 175 -1.09 -12.86 1.30
C LEU A 175 -0.21 -14.08 1.65
N GLY A 176 -0.83 -15.21 1.99
CA GLY A 176 -0.10 -16.46 2.21
C GLY A 176 0.61 -16.98 0.95
N GLU A 177 0.01 -16.79 -0.22
CA GLU A 177 0.69 -17.08 -1.49
C GLU A 177 1.83 -16.11 -1.75
N PHE A 178 1.67 -14.83 -1.40
CA PHE A 178 2.73 -13.84 -1.61
C PHE A 178 3.97 -14.23 -0.79
N THR A 179 3.78 -14.62 0.47
CA THR A 179 4.87 -15.10 1.31
C THR A 179 5.52 -16.38 0.75
N THR A 180 4.71 -17.39 0.38
CA THR A 180 5.25 -18.68 -0.12
C THR A 180 5.92 -18.59 -1.49
N LYS A 181 5.53 -17.61 -2.33
CA LYS A 181 6.17 -17.31 -3.62
C LYS A 181 7.45 -16.47 -3.47
N GLY A 182 7.85 -16.12 -2.24
CA GLY A 182 9.03 -15.27 -2.00
C GLY A 182 8.83 -13.83 -2.48
N TRP A 183 7.59 -13.35 -2.50
CA TRP A 183 7.25 -11.99 -2.95
C TRP A 183 7.39 -10.94 -1.84
N VAL A 184 7.48 -11.38 -0.58
CA VAL A 184 7.47 -10.50 0.59
C VAL A 184 8.89 -10.34 1.11
N ALA A 185 9.39 -9.12 1.07
CA ALA A 185 10.65 -8.76 1.69
C ALA A 185 10.49 -8.59 3.21
N TYR A 186 11.50 -9.00 3.96
CA TYR A 186 11.63 -8.78 5.39
C TYR A 186 12.79 -7.80 5.61
N ILE A 187 12.46 -6.63 6.15
CA ILE A 187 13.39 -5.50 6.29
C ILE A 187 13.78 -5.34 7.76
N ASP A 188 15.09 -5.20 7.99
CA ASP A 188 15.64 -4.93 9.32
C ASP A 188 15.71 -3.42 9.59
N CYS A 189 14.84 -2.96 10.48
CA CYS A 189 14.76 -1.60 10.99
C CYS A 189 14.49 -1.62 12.51
N LEU A 190 14.89 -2.68 13.21
CA LEU A 190 14.68 -2.80 14.66
C LEU A 190 15.44 -1.70 15.41
N GLU A 191 16.68 -1.47 15.02
CA GLU A 191 17.49 -0.35 15.47
C GLU A 191 17.32 0.82 14.48
N LEU A 192 16.78 1.94 14.97
CA LEU A 192 16.66 3.15 14.16
C LEU A 192 18.07 3.65 13.80
N ASN A 193 18.37 3.73 12.50
CA ASN A 193 19.72 4.03 11.97
C ASN A 193 20.78 2.97 12.31
N GLY A 194 20.38 1.72 12.53
CA GLY A 194 21.28 0.57 12.59
C GLY A 194 21.96 0.30 11.23
N PRO A 195 22.87 -0.69 11.14
CA PRO A 195 23.51 -1.03 9.88
C PRO A 195 22.46 -1.44 8.84
N GLU A 196 22.56 -0.86 7.64
CA GLU A 196 21.72 -1.28 6.52
C GLU A 196 22.02 -2.75 6.18
N ARG A 197 20.95 -3.55 6.04
CA ARG A 197 21.02 -4.96 5.70
C ARG A 197 20.10 -5.23 4.53
N GLU A 198 20.55 -6.12 3.64
CA GLU A 198 19.77 -6.54 2.49
C GLU A 198 18.41 -7.16 2.92
N PRO A 199 17.33 -6.90 2.16
CA PRO A 199 16.06 -7.58 2.38
C PRO A 199 16.20 -9.11 2.34
N ARG A 200 15.48 -9.80 3.23
CA ARG A 200 15.32 -11.26 3.18
C ARG A 200 13.98 -11.61 2.56
N TYR A 201 13.89 -12.69 1.80
CA TYR A 201 12.62 -13.15 1.21
C TYR A 201 12.21 -14.55 1.72
N ASP A 202 13.08 -15.19 2.49
CA ASP A 202 12.88 -16.52 3.06
C ASP A 202 12.33 -16.47 4.49
N LYS A 203 12.75 -15.48 5.30
CA LYS A 203 12.31 -15.34 6.69
C LYS A 203 12.47 -13.92 7.26
N PRO A 204 11.70 -13.57 8.31
CA PRO A 204 11.87 -12.35 9.07
C PRO A 204 13.26 -12.23 9.74
N TYR A 205 13.70 -10.98 9.92
CA TYR A 205 14.77 -10.64 10.85
C TYR A 205 14.31 -10.81 12.31
N GLU A 206 15.25 -10.74 13.26
CA GLU A 206 14.94 -10.77 14.70
C GLU A 206 13.91 -9.69 15.06
N GLY A 207 12.94 -10.05 15.92
CA GLY A 207 11.81 -9.17 16.25
C GLY A 207 10.79 -8.97 15.13
N GLY A 208 11.03 -9.52 13.94
CA GLY A 208 10.09 -9.50 12.82
C GLY A 208 9.01 -10.57 12.93
N ALA A 209 8.04 -10.51 12.01
CA ALA A 209 6.98 -11.49 11.86
C ALA A 209 6.75 -11.80 10.39
N PHE A 210 6.24 -13.00 10.11
CA PHE A 210 5.77 -13.37 8.78
C PHE A 210 4.61 -12.47 8.34
#